data_AF-A0A7Y6WSN9-F1
#
_entry.id   AF-A0A7Y6WSN9-F1
#
_cell.length_a   1.000
_cell.length_b   1.000
_cell.length_c   1.000
_cell.angle_alpha   90.00
_cell.angle_beta   90.00
_cell.angle_gamma   90.00
#
_symmetry.space_group_name_H-M   'P 1'
#
loop_
_entity.id
_entity.type
_entity.pdbx_description
1 polymer ?
#
loop_
_entity_poly.entity_id
_entity_poly.type
_entity_poly.pdbx_seq_one_letter_code
_entity_poly.pdbx_strand_id
1 'polypeptide(L)'
;MTFRMKLLVGTGAVLSFVGGAALATSPVPPPSKAAAQGAEVKKHELPVSKDGNLVVGLCDGETSMEVKGVKAGQSLTRAQAQHVSGALMEEWLRKNPNAHWDPVPLVAQAPSASETVRPGGVTPESGGSQVKKQIATPIQDGHTYGAFSDRDEAIWAASTEQFVDEGHRVFHDAKAIGGTVGISCDMCHPDASNTHPETYPKYQVQLGRVALLRDMINWCIENPARGKPLADGDPRMRAMEAYIYAKRKGVKLEYGKK
;
A
#
# COMPACT_ATOMS: atom_id res chain seq x y z
N MET A 1 -0.88 -12.30 -70.45
CA MET A 1 -1.67 -11.04 -70.57
C MET A 1 -0.90 -9.92 -69.90
N THR A 2 -0.15 -9.19 -70.72
CA THR A 2 0.55 -7.95 -70.43
C THR A 2 -0.42 -6.80 -70.63
N PHE A 3 -0.57 -5.87 -69.68
CA PHE A 3 -1.15 -4.57 -69.99
C PHE A 3 -0.36 -3.42 -69.38
N ARG A 4 0.07 -2.56 -70.32
CA ARG A 4 0.84 -1.34 -70.18
C ARG A 4 -0.01 -0.20 -69.61
N MET A 5 0.65 0.57 -68.76
CA MET A 5 0.62 2.03 -68.58
C MET A 5 -0.23 2.86 -69.55
N LYS A 6 -1.07 3.75 -69.01
CA LYS A 6 -1.42 5.04 -69.62
C LYS A 6 -1.37 6.15 -68.56
N LEU A 7 -0.46 7.09 -68.82
CA LEU A 7 -0.42 8.45 -68.27
C LEU A 7 -1.77 9.16 -68.49
N LEU A 8 -2.20 9.93 -67.49
CA LEU A 8 -3.00 11.13 -67.74
C LEU A 8 -2.38 12.30 -66.98
N VAL A 9 -1.97 13.28 -67.78
CA VAL A 9 -1.50 14.62 -67.39
C VAL A 9 -2.72 15.44 -66.97
N GLY A 10 -2.65 16.06 -65.80
CA GLY A 10 -3.64 17.03 -65.32
C GLY A 10 -2.92 18.22 -64.68
N THR A 11 -2.81 19.30 -65.44
CA THR A 11 -2.29 20.61 -65.06
C THR A 11 -3.20 21.34 -64.08
N GLY A 12 -2.59 22.00 -63.09
CA GLY A 12 -3.02 23.33 -62.61
C GLY A 12 -3.75 23.40 -61.27
N ALA A 13 -3.02 23.83 -60.22
CA ALA A 13 -3.38 24.97 -59.36
C ALA A 13 -2.28 25.17 -58.31
N VAL A 14 -1.46 26.21 -58.48
CA VAL A 14 -0.50 26.67 -57.47
C VAL A 14 -1.28 27.47 -56.43
N LEU A 15 -1.47 26.92 -55.24
CA LEU A 15 -1.86 27.69 -54.06
C LEU A 15 -0.61 28.08 -53.28
N SER A 16 -0.29 29.37 -53.33
CA SER A 16 0.72 30.02 -52.50
C SER A 16 0.25 30.08 -51.04
N PHE A 17 0.90 29.34 -50.15
CA PHE A 17 0.84 29.59 -48.72
C PHE A 17 1.99 30.53 -48.33
N VAL A 18 1.65 31.77 -47.99
CA VAL A 18 2.54 32.73 -47.32
C VAL A 18 2.13 32.76 -45.85
N GLY A 19 3.09 32.56 -44.93
CA GLY A 19 2.94 32.92 -43.52
C GLY A 19 3.24 31.81 -42.50
N GLY A 20 4.50 31.36 -42.44
CA GLY A 20 5.02 30.62 -41.29
C GLY A 20 5.96 31.52 -40.48
N ALA A 21 5.51 32.04 -39.34
CA ALA A 21 6.37 32.71 -38.37
C ALA A 21 7.26 31.65 -37.70
N ALA A 22 8.56 31.67 -38.01
CA ALA A 22 9.55 30.85 -37.34
C ALA A 22 9.81 31.39 -35.92
N LEU A 23 9.23 30.75 -34.90
CA LEU A 23 9.66 30.93 -33.52
C LEU A 23 11.02 30.25 -33.36
N ALA A 24 12.07 31.04 -33.19
CA ALA A 24 13.41 30.56 -32.87
C ALA A 24 13.39 29.89 -31.48
N THR A 25 13.44 28.56 -31.45
CA THR A 25 13.69 27.81 -30.22
C THR A 25 15.20 27.80 -29.96
N SER A 26 15.66 28.67 -29.07
CA SER A 26 17.02 28.54 -28.52
C SER A 26 17.17 27.20 -27.82
N PRO A 27 18.30 26.47 -27.98
CA PRO A 27 18.52 25.21 -27.29
C PRO A 27 18.60 25.44 -25.78
N VAL A 28 17.77 24.73 -25.03
CA VAL A 28 17.83 24.67 -23.56
C VAL A 28 19.19 24.04 -23.20
N PRO A 29 20.05 24.72 -22.42
CA PRO A 29 21.30 24.12 -21.97
C PRO A 29 21.00 22.90 -21.10
N PRO A 30 21.81 21.83 -21.18
CA PRO A 30 21.61 20.66 -20.33
C PRO A 30 21.69 21.08 -18.85
N PRO A 31 20.86 20.49 -17.97
CA PRO A 31 20.91 20.81 -16.55
C PRO A 31 22.33 20.57 -16.02
N SER A 32 22.85 21.54 -15.28
CA SER A 32 24.19 21.43 -14.70
C SER A 32 24.24 20.22 -13.75
N LYS A 33 25.38 19.52 -13.73
CA LYS A 33 25.64 18.38 -12.82
C LYS A 33 25.50 18.72 -11.33
N ALA A 34 25.24 19.98 -10.97
CA ALA A 34 25.04 20.42 -9.59
C ALA A 34 23.61 20.18 -9.06
N ALA A 35 22.63 19.81 -9.92
CA ALA A 35 21.26 19.54 -9.48
C ALA A 35 20.99 18.10 -9.01
N ALA A 36 22.01 17.23 -9.02
CA ALA A 36 21.87 15.79 -8.74
C ALA A 36 22.51 15.34 -7.42
N GLN A 37 22.70 16.24 -6.46
CA GLN A 37 23.03 15.87 -5.08
C GLN A 37 21.79 16.06 -4.21
N GLY A 38 20.78 15.22 -4.44
CA GLY A 38 19.81 14.94 -3.38
C GLY A 38 20.59 14.41 -2.18
N ALA A 39 20.31 14.94 -0.99
CA ALA A 39 20.92 14.44 0.24
C ALA A 39 20.81 12.90 0.26
N GLU A 40 21.95 12.23 0.46
CA GLU A 40 21.97 10.77 0.55
C GLU A 40 21.04 10.33 1.67
N VAL A 41 19.96 9.64 1.31
CA VAL A 41 18.98 9.11 2.27
C VAL A 41 19.73 8.12 3.14
N LYS A 42 19.82 8.40 4.46
CA LYS A 42 20.39 7.43 5.40
C LYS A 42 19.65 6.11 5.24
N LYS A 43 20.38 5.08 4.79
CA LYS A 43 19.85 3.72 4.73
C LYS A 43 19.52 3.28 6.16
N HIS A 44 18.38 2.63 6.32
CA HIS A 44 17.97 2.06 7.60
C HIS A 44 18.81 0.80 7.86
N GLU A 45 20.02 0.99 8.38
CA GLU A 45 20.92 -0.09 8.75
C GLU A 45 20.74 -0.40 10.24
N LEU A 46 20.34 -1.65 10.54
CA LEU A 46 20.29 -2.10 11.92
C LEU A 46 21.70 -2.45 12.41
N PRO A 47 21.98 -2.25 13.71
CA PRO A 47 23.25 -2.68 14.28
C PRO A 47 23.41 -4.20 14.16
N VAL A 48 24.65 -4.64 13.93
CA VAL A 48 25.00 -6.07 13.89
C VAL A 48 25.20 -6.57 15.33
N SER A 49 24.47 -7.61 15.74
CA SER A 49 24.71 -8.28 17.01
C SER A 49 26.08 -8.95 17.01
N LYS A 50 26.90 -8.65 18.03
CA LYS A 50 28.20 -9.31 18.24
C LYS A 50 28.06 -10.80 18.55
N ASP A 51 26.93 -11.19 19.13
CA ASP A 51 26.61 -12.56 19.52
C ASP A 51 25.84 -13.32 18.42
N GLY A 52 25.63 -12.70 17.25
CA GLY A 52 24.87 -13.27 16.13
C GLY A 52 23.37 -13.43 16.43
N ASN A 53 22.84 -12.67 17.39
CA ASN A 53 21.42 -12.68 17.72
C ASN A 53 20.62 -11.84 16.70
N LEU A 54 19.33 -12.12 16.62
CA LEU A 54 18.39 -11.36 15.81
C LEU A 54 18.30 -9.93 16.35
N VAL A 55 18.40 -8.95 15.46
CA VAL A 55 18.15 -7.53 15.75
C VAL A 55 16.90 -7.09 15.01
N VAL A 56 15.92 -6.59 15.75
CA VAL A 56 14.67 -6.03 15.22
C VAL A 56 14.71 -4.52 15.36
N GLY A 57 14.24 -3.80 14.34
CA GLY A 57 14.24 -2.34 14.35
C GLY A 57 12.88 -1.77 13.93
N LEU A 58 12.62 -0.55 14.39
CA LEU A 58 11.42 0.20 14.05
C LEU A 58 11.53 0.91 12.70
N CYS A 59 10.37 1.47 12.31
CA CYS A 59 10.20 2.24 11.09
C CYS A 59 10.90 3.61 11.09
N ASP A 60 11.55 3.99 12.18
CA ASP A 60 12.28 5.25 12.34
C ASP A 60 13.75 5.15 11.88
N GLY A 61 14.27 3.94 11.69
CA GLY A 61 15.67 3.71 11.31
C GLY A 61 16.69 3.93 12.43
N GLU A 62 16.23 4.21 13.64
CA GLU A 62 17.07 4.56 14.77
C GLU A 62 16.84 3.62 15.95
N THR A 63 15.59 3.26 16.22
CA THR A 63 15.23 2.43 17.36
C THR A 63 15.32 0.96 16.98
N SER A 64 16.18 0.22 17.69
CA SER A 64 16.40 -1.20 17.48
C SER A 64 16.69 -1.93 18.78
N MET A 65 16.47 -3.24 18.77
CA MET A 65 16.70 -4.11 19.91
C MET A 65 17.23 -5.47 19.45
N GLU A 66 18.24 -5.95 20.16
CA GLU A 66 18.76 -7.29 20.03
C GLU A 66 17.93 -8.27 20.87
N VAL A 67 17.45 -9.36 20.23
CA VAL A 67 16.66 -10.40 20.89
C VAL A 67 17.57 -11.51 21.38
N LYS A 68 17.93 -11.46 22.66
CA LYS A 68 18.77 -12.48 23.29
C LYS A 68 18.14 -13.87 23.18
N GLY A 69 18.96 -14.86 22.81
CA GLY A 69 18.53 -16.25 22.69
C GLY A 69 17.86 -16.63 21.37
N VAL A 70 17.67 -15.67 20.45
CA VAL A 70 17.17 -15.92 19.10
C VAL A 70 18.26 -15.52 18.12
N LYS A 71 18.73 -16.46 17.30
CA LYS A 71 19.79 -16.19 16.31
C LYS A 71 19.25 -15.50 15.07
N ALA A 72 20.11 -14.75 14.37
CA ALA A 72 19.77 -14.20 13.07
C ALA A 72 19.28 -15.32 12.13
N GLY A 73 18.14 -15.10 11.46
CA GLY A 73 17.48 -16.11 10.63
C GLY A 73 16.50 -17.03 11.37
N GLN A 74 16.44 -16.99 12.70
CA GLN A 74 15.37 -17.64 13.46
C GLN A 74 14.14 -16.73 13.59
N SER A 75 12.98 -17.35 13.77
CA SER A 75 11.71 -16.65 13.94
C SER A 75 11.37 -16.50 15.42
N LEU A 76 10.77 -15.37 15.78
CA LEU A 76 10.23 -15.14 17.11
C LEU A 76 8.94 -15.94 17.32
N THR A 77 8.71 -16.43 18.54
CA THR A 77 7.35 -16.81 18.96
C THR A 77 6.46 -15.57 19.01
N ARG A 78 5.14 -15.75 18.95
CA ARG A 78 4.19 -14.61 19.04
C ARG A 78 4.41 -13.77 20.32
N ALA A 79 4.62 -14.42 21.46
CA ALA A 79 4.87 -13.74 22.72
C ALA A 79 6.18 -12.94 22.70
N GLN A 80 7.26 -13.50 22.14
CA GLN A 80 8.52 -12.77 21.97
C GLN A 80 8.36 -11.59 21.01
N ALA A 81 7.67 -11.77 19.89
CA ALA A 81 7.45 -10.71 18.91
C ALA A 81 6.63 -9.55 19.50
N GLN A 82 5.55 -9.86 20.25
CA GLN A 82 4.77 -8.85 20.97
C GLN A 82 5.61 -8.10 22.01
N HIS A 83 6.41 -8.81 22.81
CA HIS A 83 7.32 -8.19 23.77
C HIS A 83 8.34 -7.29 23.07
N VAL A 84 8.93 -7.77 21.97
CA VAL A 84 9.94 -7.03 21.21
C VAL A 84 9.37 -5.74 20.63
N SER A 85 8.24 -5.81 19.95
CA SER A 85 7.57 -4.64 19.39
C SER A 85 7.09 -3.68 20.49
N GLY A 86 6.54 -4.19 21.59
CA GLY A 86 6.12 -3.37 22.73
C GLY A 86 7.28 -2.56 23.32
N ALA A 87 8.42 -3.20 23.58
CA ALA A 87 9.60 -2.54 24.12
C ALA A 87 10.21 -1.51 23.13
N LEU A 88 10.19 -1.83 21.84
CA LEU A 88 10.63 -0.88 20.80
C LEU A 88 9.72 0.36 20.76
N MET A 89 8.40 0.18 20.77
CA MET A 89 7.44 1.29 20.76
C MET A 89 7.51 2.12 22.04
N GLU A 90 7.71 1.49 23.20
CA GLU A 90 7.94 2.18 24.47
C GLU A 90 9.21 3.05 24.43
N GLU A 91 10.31 2.50 23.92
CA GLU A 91 11.56 3.24 23.74
C GLU A 91 11.40 4.42 22.77
N TRP A 92 10.65 4.23 21.69
CA TRP A 92 10.35 5.30 20.74
C TRP A 92 9.52 6.41 21.39
N LEU A 93 8.45 6.08 22.11
CA LEU A 93 7.64 7.06 22.83
C LEU A 93 8.47 7.83 23.86
N ARG A 94 9.38 7.14 24.57
CA ARG A 94 10.30 7.75 25.53
C ARG A 94 11.25 8.76 24.86
N LYS A 95 11.73 8.48 23.64
CA LYS A 95 12.57 9.40 22.84
C LYS A 95 11.77 10.52 22.19
N ASN A 96 10.47 10.33 22.00
CA ASN A 96 9.58 11.24 21.30
C ASN A 96 8.40 11.69 22.18
N PRO A 97 8.64 12.33 23.34
CA PRO A 97 7.59 12.67 24.32
C PRO A 97 6.55 13.66 23.77
N ASN A 98 6.90 14.40 22.71
CA ASN A 98 6.02 15.36 22.05
C ASN A 98 5.37 14.79 20.77
N ALA A 99 5.60 13.52 20.44
CA ALA A 99 4.94 12.92 19.30
C ALA A 99 3.45 12.73 19.60
N HIS A 100 2.62 13.18 18.66
CA HIS A 100 1.18 12.92 18.68
C HIS A 100 0.93 11.53 18.11
N TRP A 101 1.05 10.50 18.95
CA TRP A 101 0.59 9.16 18.62
C TRP A 101 -0.91 9.09 18.86
N ASP A 102 -1.69 8.91 17.80
CA ASP A 102 -3.14 8.75 17.90
C ASP A 102 -3.42 7.59 18.87
N PRO A 103 -4.15 7.82 19.99
CA PRO A 103 -4.56 6.73 20.86
C PRO A 103 -5.48 5.82 20.05
N VAL A 104 -5.29 4.51 20.16
CA VAL A 104 -6.20 3.54 19.54
C VAL A 104 -7.58 3.75 20.17
N PRO A 105 -8.64 4.15 19.42
CA PRO A 105 -9.98 4.01 19.94
C PRO A 105 -10.20 2.52 20.11
N LEU A 106 -10.40 2.06 21.35
CA LEU A 106 -10.91 0.74 21.69
C LEU A 106 -12.37 0.63 21.17
N VAL A 107 -12.60 0.72 19.86
CA VAL A 107 -13.78 0.09 19.29
C VAL A 107 -13.55 -1.40 19.47
N ALA A 108 -14.25 -1.93 20.48
CA ALA A 108 -14.16 -3.29 20.94
C ALA A 108 -14.00 -4.24 19.76
N GLN A 109 -12.92 -5.02 19.82
CA GLN A 109 -12.68 -6.15 18.94
C GLN A 109 -13.94 -7.03 18.96
N ALA A 110 -14.77 -6.93 17.93
CA ALA A 110 -15.50 -8.11 17.51
C ALA A 110 -14.41 -9.01 16.92
N PRO A 111 -14.14 -10.19 17.51
CA PRO A 111 -13.32 -11.16 16.81
C PRO A 111 -14.03 -11.39 15.47
N SER A 112 -13.38 -11.04 14.36
CA SER A 112 -13.71 -11.64 13.08
C SER A 112 -13.68 -13.13 13.36
N ALA A 113 -14.86 -13.77 13.30
CA ALA A 113 -15.00 -15.18 13.59
C ALA A 113 -13.92 -15.90 12.80
N SER A 114 -13.23 -16.82 13.47
CA SER A 114 -12.22 -17.68 12.87
C SER A 114 -12.88 -18.64 11.88
N GLU A 115 -13.45 -18.11 10.81
CA GLU A 115 -13.68 -18.85 9.59
C GLU A 115 -12.37 -18.76 8.83
N THR A 116 -11.72 -19.91 8.69
CA THR A 116 -10.58 -20.11 7.80
C THR A 116 -10.83 -19.41 6.47
N VAL A 117 -10.19 -18.25 6.25
CA VAL A 117 -10.19 -17.60 4.95
C VAL A 117 -9.55 -18.57 3.97
N ARG A 118 -10.33 -18.98 2.97
CA ARG A 118 -9.93 -19.98 1.98
C ARG A 118 -8.72 -19.49 1.17
N PRO A 119 -7.83 -20.38 0.70
CA PRO A 119 -6.71 -19.98 -0.16
C PRO A 119 -7.24 -19.30 -1.42
N GLY A 120 -6.77 -18.08 -1.67
CA GLY A 120 -7.32 -17.19 -2.69
C GLY A 120 -8.47 -16.38 -2.09
N GLY A 121 -8.13 -15.16 -1.66
CA GLY A 121 -9.13 -14.18 -1.22
C GLY A 121 -10.29 -14.21 -2.19
N VAL A 122 -11.46 -14.52 -1.65
CA VAL A 122 -12.73 -14.55 -2.36
C VAL A 122 -12.74 -13.35 -3.30
N THR A 123 -12.56 -13.63 -4.58
CA THR A 123 -12.59 -12.59 -5.60
C THR A 123 -13.98 -11.94 -5.54
N PRO A 124 -14.15 -10.68 -5.97
CA PRO A 124 -15.40 -9.92 -5.84
C PRO A 124 -16.69 -10.67 -6.24
N GLU A 125 -16.55 -11.75 -7.02
CA GLU A 125 -17.60 -12.64 -7.48
C GLU A 125 -18.10 -13.67 -6.44
N SER A 126 -17.43 -13.86 -5.30
CA SER A 126 -17.74 -14.96 -4.36
C SER A 126 -18.45 -14.54 -3.07
N GLY A 127 -18.45 -13.25 -2.72
CA GLY A 127 -19.29 -12.70 -1.64
C GLY A 127 -20.79 -12.79 -1.94
N GLY A 128 -21.17 -12.79 -3.22
CA GLY A 128 -22.58 -12.83 -3.63
C GLY A 128 -23.31 -14.15 -3.40
N SER A 129 -22.58 -15.22 -3.04
CA SER A 129 -23.16 -16.54 -2.78
C SER A 129 -23.88 -16.64 -1.43
N GLN A 130 -23.54 -15.79 -0.47
CA GLN A 130 -24.12 -15.77 0.88
C GLN A 130 -25.31 -14.82 1.01
N VAL A 131 -25.47 -13.88 0.07
CA VAL A 131 -26.62 -12.97 0.03
C VAL A 131 -27.85 -13.74 -0.47
N LYS A 132 -28.95 -13.73 0.31
CA LYS A 132 -30.20 -14.42 -0.03
C LYS A 132 -30.65 -14.05 -1.45
N LYS A 133 -30.95 -15.06 -2.28
CA LYS A 133 -31.56 -14.85 -3.60
C LYS A 133 -32.99 -14.35 -3.40
N GLN A 134 -33.26 -13.10 -3.77
CA GLN A 134 -34.62 -12.58 -3.91
C GLN A 134 -34.95 -12.47 -5.39
N ILE A 135 -36.07 -13.07 -5.80
CA ILE A 135 -36.45 -13.27 -7.21
C ILE A 135 -37.20 -12.04 -7.79
N ALA A 136 -37.54 -11.06 -6.95
CA ALA A 136 -38.19 -9.82 -7.35
C ALA A 136 -37.62 -8.64 -6.54
N THR A 137 -36.50 -8.07 -7.01
CA THR A 137 -35.93 -6.86 -6.41
C THR A 137 -36.09 -5.71 -7.41
N PRO A 138 -36.53 -4.51 -6.97
CA PRO A 138 -36.53 -3.32 -7.82
C PRO A 138 -35.15 -3.11 -8.45
N ILE A 139 -35.13 -2.81 -9.74
CA ILE A 139 -33.90 -2.51 -10.50
C ILE A 139 -33.83 -1.00 -10.63
N GLN A 140 -32.71 -0.41 -10.22
CA GLN A 140 -32.37 0.98 -10.47
C GLN A 140 -31.79 1.09 -11.89
N ASP A 141 -32.50 1.80 -12.77
CA ASP A 141 -32.21 2.01 -14.18
C ASP A 141 -31.74 3.44 -14.48
N GLY A 142 -30.99 3.64 -15.58
CA GLY A 142 -30.44 4.93 -15.98
C GLY A 142 -29.00 5.22 -15.52
N HIS A 143 -28.33 4.29 -14.84
CA HIS A 143 -26.90 4.39 -14.55
C HIS A 143 -26.04 4.10 -15.79
N THR A 144 -24.99 4.90 -16.00
CA THR A 144 -24.07 4.77 -17.14
C THR A 144 -23.30 3.45 -17.18
N TYR A 145 -23.26 2.72 -16.05
CA TYR A 145 -22.55 1.45 -15.90
C TYR A 145 -23.47 0.23 -15.85
N GLY A 146 -24.76 0.40 -16.14
CA GLY A 146 -25.77 -0.67 -16.13
C GLY A 146 -26.74 -0.58 -14.94
N ALA A 147 -27.88 -1.27 -15.07
CA ALA A 147 -28.92 -1.28 -14.04
C ALA A 147 -28.59 -2.30 -12.94
N PHE A 148 -28.86 -1.95 -11.68
CA PHE A 148 -28.56 -2.80 -10.52
C PHE A 148 -29.67 -2.76 -9.48
N SER A 149 -29.77 -3.80 -8.66
CA SER A 149 -30.78 -3.95 -7.63
C SER A 149 -30.22 -3.72 -6.22
N ASP A 150 -31.08 -3.56 -5.22
CA ASP A 150 -30.68 -3.50 -3.80
C ASP A 150 -29.87 -4.74 -3.38
N ARG A 151 -30.14 -5.89 -4.03
CA ARG A 151 -29.37 -7.12 -3.82
C ARG A 151 -27.94 -6.96 -4.31
N ASP A 152 -27.71 -6.30 -5.44
CA ASP A 152 -26.38 -6.10 -5.99
C ASP A 152 -25.57 -5.15 -5.09
N GLU A 153 -26.18 -4.07 -4.60
CA GLU A 153 -25.57 -3.19 -3.60
C GLU A 153 -25.17 -3.95 -2.31
N ALA A 154 -26.05 -4.82 -1.82
CA ALA A 154 -25.76 -5.65 -0.66
C ALA A 154 -24.59 -6.62 -0.91
N ILE A 155 -24.48 -7.16 -2.13
CA ILE A 155 -23.35 -8.01 -2.54
C ILE A 155 -22.06 -7.18 -2.54
N TRP A 156 -22.06 -5.97 -3.10
CA TRP A 156 -20.88 -5.12 -3.16
C TRP A 156 -20.41 -4.71 -1.76
N ALA A 157 -21.35 -4.35 -0.87
CA ALA A 157 -21.04 -4.05 0.53
C ALA A 157 -20.43 -5.26 1.25
N ALA A 158 -21.05 -6.43 1.13
CA ALA A 158 -20.55 -7.67 1.73
C ALA A 158 -19.16 -8.05 1.18
N SER A 159 -18.94 -7.97 -0.13
CA SER A 159 -17.64 -8.22 -0.75
C SER A 159 -16.58 -7.22 -0.27
N THR A 160 -16.94 -5.97 -0.02
CA THR A 160 -16.02 -4.96 0.54
C THR A 160 -15.62 -5.31 1.96
N GLU A 161 -16.58 -5.67 2.83
CA GLU A 161 -16.29 -6.06 4.21
C GLU A 161 -15.46 -7.35 4.30
N GLN A 162 -15.75 -8.35 3.46
CA GLN A 162 -14.92 -9.57 3.37
C GLN A 162 -13.46 -9.25 3.01
N PHE A 163 -13.25 -8.23 2.16
CA PHE A 163 -11.90 -7.82 1.78
C PHE A 163 -11.18 -7.08 2.92
N VAL A 164 -11.92 -6.30 3.71
CA VAL A 164 -11.43 -5.68 4.95
C VAL A 164 -11.07 -6.75 5.98
N ASP A 165 -11.88 -7.80 6.13
CA ASP A 165 -11.62 -8.93 7.04
C ASP A 165 -10.35 -9.71 6.65
N GLU A 166 -10.13 -9.96 5.36
CA GLU A 166 -8.88 -10.54 4.87
C GLU A 166 -7.69 -9.61 5.15
N GLY A 167 -7.87 -8.30 4.97
CA GLY A 167 -6.86 -7.32 5.33
C GLY A 167 -6.51 -7.34 6.81
N HIS A 168 -7.52 -7.42 7.69
CA HIS A 168 -7.35 -7.60 9.13
C HIS A 168 -6.55 -8.86 9.44
N ARG A 169 -6.93 -10.01 8.85
CA ARG A 169 -6.21 -11.28 9.05
C ARG A 169 -4.73 -11.16 8.65
N VAL A 170 -4.47 -10.62 7.47
CA VAL A 170 -3.10 -10.45 6.96
C VAL A 170 -2.31 -9.50 7.86
N PHE A 171 -2.89 -8.38 8.24
CA PHE A 171 -2.23 -7.35 9.07
C PHE A 171 -1.78 -7.86 10.45
N HIS A 172 -2.48 -8.85 11.00
CA HIS A 172 -2.20 -9.44 12.33
C HIS A 172 -1.37 -10.74 12.30
N ASP A 173 -0.96 -11.20 11.11
CA ASP A 173 -0.27 -12.48 10.93
C ASP A 173 1.06 -12.28 10.17
N ALA A 174 2.16 -12.48 10.89
CA ALA A 174 3.53 -12.34 10.38
C ALA A 174 3.79 -13.27 9.19
N LYS A 175 3.20 -14.47 9.19
CA LYS A 175 3.34 -15.43 8.09
C LYS A 175 2.53 -14.98 6.87
N ALA A 176 1.35 -14.40 7.07
CA ALA A 176 0.49 -13.94 5.99
C ALA A 176 1.13 -12.81 5.16
N ILE A 177 1.82 -11.87 5.82
CA ILE A 177 2.61 -10.82 5.14
C ILE A 177 3.93 -11.32 4.56
N GLY A 178 4.28 -12.60 4.78
CA GLY A 178 5.54 -13.19 4.30
C GLY A 178 6.77 -12.80 5.12
N GLY A 179 6.57 -12.36 6.37
CA GLY A 179 7.63 -12.08 7.32
C GLY A 179 8.36 -13.35 7.75
N THR A 180 9.66 -13.21 8.04
CA THR A 180 10.52 -14.35 8.41
C THR A 180 10.89 -14.37 9.89
N VAL A 181 10.73 -13.23 10.57
CA VAL A 181 11.15 -13.06 11.98
C VAL A 181 10.00 -13.04 12.99
N GLY A 182 8.76 -13.28 12.55
CA GLY A 182 7.59 -13.36 13.45
C GLY A 182 6.95 -12.01 13.82
N ILE A 183 7.41 -10.92 13.22
CA ILE A 183 6.85 -9.57 13.39
C ILE A 183 5.68 -9.38 12.41
N SER A 184 4.53 -8.90 12.92
CA SER A 184 3.36 -8.48 12.14
C SER A 184 3.06 -6.99 12.33
N CYS A 185 2.21 -6.43 11.46
CA CYS A 185 1.96 -4.98 11.41
C CYS A 185 1.29 -4.47 12.69
N ASP A 186 0.34 -5.23 13.25
CA ASP A 186 -0.41 -4.91 14.48
C ASP A 186 0.46 -4.73 15.71
N MET A 187 1.66 -5.31 15.72
CA MET A 187 2.57 -5.20 16.85
C MET A 187 3.17 -3.79 17.00
N CYS A 188 3.29 -3.06 15.89
CA CYS A 188 3.75 -1.65 15.90
C CYS A 188 2.60 -0.67 15.61
N HIS A 189 1.60 -1.09 14.83
CA HIS A 189 0.44 -0.32 14.41
C HIS A 189 -0.84 -1.01 14.87
N PRO A 190 -1.12 -1.09 16.19
CA PRO A 190 -2.31 -1.77 16.69
C PRO A 190 -3.56 -1.17 16.05
N ASP A 191 -4.44 -2.03 15.50
CA ASP A 191 -5.65 -1.62 14.77
C ASP A 191 -5.40 -0.63 13.61
N ALA A 192 -4.24 -0.75 12.93
CA ALA A 192 -3.78 0.18 11.89
C ALA A 192 -3.62 1.64 12.38
N SER A 193 -3.48 1.85 13.70
CA SER A 193 -3.21 3.18 14.25
C SER A 193 -1.91 3.76 13.71
N ASN A 194 -1.91 5.09 13.53
CA ASN A 194 -0.76 5.87 13.07
C ASN A 194 -0.21 5.44 11.69
N THR A 195 -1.00 4.74 10.88
CA THR A 195 -0.67 4.45 9.47
C THR A 195 -1.03 5.61 8.54
N HIS A 196 -2.02 6.43 8.93
CA HIS A 196 -2.44 7.67 8.25
C HIS A 196 -2.62 7.56 6.71
N PRO A 197 -3.40 6.58 6.21
CA PRO A 197 -3.67 6.41 4.78
C PRO A 197 -4.26 7.66 4.13
N GLU A 198 -4.98 8.49 4.88
CA GLU A 198 -5.57 9.76 4.44
C GLU A 198 -4.55 10.84 4.04
N THR A 199 -3.27 10.64 4.38
CA THR A 199 -2.19 11.59 4.06
C THR A 199 -1.41 11.24 2.81
N TYR A 200 -1.62 10.04 2.24
CA TYR A 200 -0.94 9.60 1.03
C TYR A 200 -1.64 10.14 -0.24
N PRO A 201 -0.89 10.45 -1.32
CA PRO A 201 0.58 10.40 -1.45
C PRO A 201 1.29 11.46 -0.61
N LYS A 202 2.43 11.12 -0.01
CA LYS A 202 3.29 12.08 0.73
C LYS A 202 4.77 11.77 0.60
N TYR A 203 5.60 12.77 0.86
CA TYR A 203 7.05 12.57 0.91
C TYR A 203 7.42 11.78 2.17
N GLN A 204 7.95 10.58 1.99
CA GLN A 204 8.41 9.74 3.09
C GLN A 204 9.91 9.89 3.24
N VAL A 205 10.34 10.43 4.37
CA VAL A 205 11.76 10.67 4.66
C VAL A 205 12.56 9.37 4.65
N GLN A 206 11.96 8.25 5.08
CA GLN A 206 12.57 6.93 5.06
C GLN A 206 12.88 6.43 3.65
N LEU A 207 12.10 6.87 2.65
CA LEU A 207 12.23 6.48 1.26
C LEU A 207 12.93 7.55 0.41
N GLY A 208 13.06 8.78 0.91
CA GLY A 208 13.61 9.92 0.19
C GLY A 208 12.82 10.33 -1.06
N ARG A 209 11.55 9.93 -1.14
CA ARG A 209 10.68 10.20 -2.30
C ARG A 209 9.22 10.34 -1.87
N VAL A 210 8.40 10.85 -2.78
CA VAL A 210 6.95 10.71 -2.66
C VAL A 210 6.60 9.22 -2.73
N ALA A 211 5.76 8.80 -1.80
CA ALA A 211 5.36 7.42 -1.63
C ALA A 211 3.83 7.33 -1.59
N LEU A 212 3.34 6.17 -2.01
CA LEU A 212 1.97 5.71 -1.79
C LEU A 212 1.89 4.88 -0.51
N LEU A 213 0.68 4.54 -0.07
CA LEU A 213 0.47 3.68 1.09
C LEU A 213 1.18 2.32 0.91
N ARG A 214 1.07 1.70 -0.27
CA ARG A 214 1.74 0.41 -0.60
C ARG A 214 3.25 0.45 -0.45
N ASP A 215 3.88 1.58 -0.78
CA ASP A 215 5.33 1.72 -0.63
C ASP A 215 5.72 1.55 0.83
N MET A 216 4.94 2.12 1.76
CA MET A 216 5.20 2.00 3.19
C MET A 216 4.81 0.64 3.76
N ILE A 217 3.76 0.00 3.21
CA ILE A 217 3.44 -1.40 3.55
C ILE A 217 4.62 -2.31 3.18
N ASN A 218 5.13 -2.22 1.96
CA ASN A 218 6.29 -3.01 1.52
C ASN A 218 7.55 -2.68 2.32
N TRP A 219 7.77 -1.39 2.62
CA TRP A 219 8.86 -0.99 3.48
C TRP A 219 8.80 -1.67 4.86
N CYS A 220 7.61 -1.78 5.47
CA CYS A 220 7.41 -2.52 6.72
C CYS A 220 7.71 -4.02 6.57
N ILE A 221 7.27 -4.62 5.45
CA ILE A 221 7.51 -6.04 5.17
C ILE A 221 9.01 -6.33 5.05
N GLU A 222 9.75 -5.50 4.33
CA GLU A 222 11.18 -5.70 4.06
C GLU A 222 12.05 -5.45 5.29
N ASN A 223 11.71 -4.43 6.09
CA ASN A 223 12.59 -3.94 7.15
C ASN A 223 12.29 -4.61 8.51
N PRO A 224 11.22 -4.28 9.25
CA PRO A 224 10.84 -4.99 10.47
C PRO A 224 10.59 -6.49 10.28
N ALA A 225 9.82 -6.89 9.26
CA ALA A 225 9.36 -8.27 9.11
C ALA A 225 10.32 -9.17 8.31
N ARG A 226 11.35 -8.61 7.65
CA ARG A 226 12.36 -9.34 6.87
C ARG A 226 11.75 -10.26 5.80
N GLY A 227 10.63 -9.82 5.23
CA GLY A 227 9.93 -10.48 4.14
C GLY A 227 10.37 -9.97 2.76
N LYS A 228 9.72 -10.49 1.72
CA LYS A 228 9.84 -9.98 0.36
C LYS A 228 8.68 -9.02 0.06
N PRO A 229 8.92 -7.94 -0.68
CA PRO A 229 7.85 -7.02 -1.05
C PRO A 229 6.77 -7.74 -1.86
N LEU A 230 5.52 -7.36 -1.60
CA LEU A 230 4.36 -7.84 -2.34
C LEU A 230 4.23 -7.03 -3.65
N ALA A 231 3.77 -7.70 -4.70
CA ALA A 231 3.41 -7.02 -5.93
C ALA A 231 2.19 -6.10 -5.71
N ASP A 232 2.07 -5.01 -6.48
CA ASP A 232 0.92 -4.10 -6.42
C ASP A 232 -0.44 -4.79 -6.68
N GLY A 233 -0.40 -5.88 -7.45
CA GLY A 233 -1.54 -6.72 -7.76
C GLY A 233 -1.84 -7.81 -6.73
N ASP A 234 -0.97 -8.01 -5.73
CA ASP A 234 -1.12 -9.09 -4.76
C ASP A 234 -2.41 -8.87 -3.95
N PRO A 235 -3.30 -9.88 -3.85
CA PRO A 235 -4.55 -9.74 -3.12
C PRO A 235 -4.34 -9.35 -1.66
N ARG A 236 -3.25 -9.79 -1.03
CA ARG A 236 -2.93 -9.44 0.37
C ARG A 236 -2.60 -7.96 0.53
N MET A 237 -1.83 -7.39 -0.40
CA MET A 237 -1.50 -5.96 -0.40
C MET A 237 -2.76 -5.11 -0.47
N ARG A 238 -3.63 -5.43 -1.43
CA ARG A 238 -4.88 -4.71 -1.64
C ARG A 238 -5.86 -4.87 -0.46
N ALA A 239 -5.94 -6.06 0.14
CA ALA A 239 -6.76 -6.31 1.31
C ALA A 239 -6.26 -5.51 2.52
N MET A 240 -4.94 -5.47 2.75
CA MET A 240 -4.35 -4.65 3.82
C MET A 240 -4.65 -3.16 3.64
N GLU A 241 -4.57 -2.62 2.43
CA GLU A 241 -4.97 -1.23 2.17
C GLU A 241 -6.44 -0.99 2.52
N ALA A 242 -7.33 -1.87 2.07
CA ALA A 242 -8.76 -1.77 2.38
C ALA A 242 -9.01 -1.76 3.90
N TYR A 243 -8.34 -2.65 4.63
CA TYR A 243 -8.38 -2.67 6.08
C TYR A 243 -7.87 -1.38 6.72
N ILE A 244 -6.70 -0.88 6.30
CA ILE A 244 -6.12 0.36 6.82
C ILE A 244 -7.07 1.55 6.57
N TYR A 245 -7.68 1.66 5.38
CA TYR A 245 -8.68 2.68 5.08
C TYR A 245 -9.94 2.52 5.94
N ALA A 246 -10.44 1.29 6.12
CA ALA A 246 -11.63 1.02 6.93
C ALA A 246 -11.43 1.47 8.38
N LYS A 247 -10.26 1.20 8.98
CA LYS A 247 -9.91 1.64 10.35
C LYS A 247 -9.75 3.16 10.49
N ARG A 248 -9.60 3.89 9.39
CA ARG A 248 -9.44 5.35 9.34
C ARG A 248 -10.63 6.05 8.67
N LYS A 249 -11.74 5.34 8.50
CA LYS A 249 -12.98 5.88 7.94
C LYS A 249 -13.45 7.09 8.75
N GLY A 250 -13.83 8.16 8.04
CA GLY A 250 -14.30 9.41 8.64
C GLY A 250 -13.19 10.42 8.92
N VAL A 251 -11.91 10.06 8.80
CA VAL A 251 -10.81 11.02 8.82
C VAL A 251 -10.77 11.76 7.47
N LYS A 252 -10.57 13.08 7.51
CA LYS A 252 -10.51 13.91 6.31
C LYS A 252 -9.25 13.58 5.49
N LEU A 253 -9.43 13.40 4.19
CA LEU A 253 -8.31 13.26 3.23
C LEU A 253 -7.49 14.56 3.21
N GLU A 254 -6.19 14.44 3.49
CA GLU A 254 -5.22 15.53 3.56
C GLU A 254 -3.89 15.09 2.93
N TYR A 255 -3.90 14.84 1.61
CA TYR A 255 -2.73 14.35 0.89
C TYR A 255 -1.50 15.28 1.04
N GLY A 256 -0.31 14.70 1.11
CA GLY A 256 0.95 15.43 1.25
C GLY A 256 1.23 15.95 2.67
N LYS A 257 0.30 15.76 3.61
CA LYS A 257 0.54 16.06 5.03
C LYS A 257 1.70 15.20 5.55
N LYS A 258 2.63 15.85 6.26
CA LYS A 258 3.84 15.24 6.80
C LYS A 258 3.50 14.45 8.06
#